data_AF-A0A9C9Z6W9-F1
#
_entry.id   AF-A0A9C9Z6W9-F1
#
_cell.length_a   1.000
_cell.length_b   1.000
_cell.length_c   1.000
_cell.angle_alpha   90.00
_cell.angle_beta   90.00
_cell.angle_gamma   90.00
#
_symmetry.space_group_name_H-M   'P 1'
#
loop_
_entity.id
_entity.type
_entity.pdbx_description
1 polymer ?
#
loop_
_entity_poly.entity_id
_entity_poly.type
_entity_poly.pdbx_seq_one_letter_code
_entity_poly.pdbx_strand_id
1 'polypeptide(L)'
;MQQAATDLPAPDELAQQHSEQLKADIRNEIDAAGGAIDFARFMEMALYQPGLGYYSAGARKFGEGGDFVTAPELSALFSHCLARQCQQVLKEI
;
A
#
# COMPACT_ATOMS: atom_id res chain seq x y z
N MET A 1 -12.44 -24.21 8.10
CA MET A 1 -11.25 -23.39 8.43
C MET A 1 -11.57 -21.92 8.18
N GLN A 2 -12.38 -21.30 9.04
CA GLN A 2 -12.88 -19.94 8.82
C GLN A 2 -12.73 -19.12 10.11
N GLN A 3 -12.56 -17.81 9.93
CA GLN A 3 -12.47 -16.70 10.90
C GLN A 3 -11.06 -16.22 11.25
N ALA A 4 -10.49 -15.42 10.35
CA ALA A 4 -9.53 -14.36 10.70
C ALA A 4 -10.03 -12.96 10.30
N ALA A 5 -11.16 -12.86 9.58
CA ALA A 5 -11.65 -11.61 8.97
C ALA A 5 -12.63 -10.79 9.83
N THR A 6 -12.89 -11.19 11.08
CA THR A 6 -13.99 -10.63 11.89
C THR A 6 -13.68 -9.33 12.65
N ASP A 7 -12.41 -8.91 12.73
CA ASP A 7 -12.01 -7.71 13.51
C ASP A 7 -11.54 -6.52 12.65
N LEU A 8 -11.61 -6.62 11.31
CA LEU A 8 -11.22 -5.51 10.44
C LEU A 8 -12.40 -4.55 10.22
N PRO A 9 -12.17 -3.22 10.21
CA PRO A 9 -13.22 -2.26 9.93
C PRO A 9 -13.73 -2.47 8.51
N ALA A 10 -15.06 -2.39 8.35
CA ALA A 10 -15.65 -2.42 7.02
C ALA A 10 -15.25 -1.14 6.26
N PRO A 11 -14.71 -1.25 5.02
CA PRO A 11 -14.46 -0.08 4.19
C PRO A 11 -15.78 0.60 3.81
N ASP A 12 -15.72 1.90 3.48
CA ASP A 12 -16.88 2.61 2.95
C ASP A 12 -17.27 2.13 1.53
N GLU A 13 -18.42 2.57 1.03
CA GLU A 13 -18.97 2.12 -0.25
C GLU A 13 -18.04 2.41 -1.44
N LEU A 14 -17.34 3.56 -1.43
CA LEU A 14 -16.42 3.93 -2.52
C LEU A 14 -15.17 3.05 -2.50
N ALA A 15 -14.61 2.81 -1.31
CA ALA A 15 -13.47 1.92 -1.13
C ALA A 15 -13.83 0.46 -1.49
N GLN A 16 -15.05 0.01 -1.18
CA GLN A 16 -15.55 -1.30 -1.61
C GLN A 16 -15.62 -1.40 -3.13
N GLN A 17 -16.23 -0.40 -3.81
CA GLN A 17 -16.33 -0.39 -5.27
C GLN A 17 -14.95 -0.39 -5.95
N HIS A 18 -13.99 0.40 -5.46
CA HIS A 18 -12.61 0.38 -5.93
C HIS A 18 -11.96 -1.00 -5.76
N SER A 19 -12.15 -1.64 -4.60
CA SER A 19 -11.61 -2.98 -4.33
C SER A 19 -12.24 -4.05 -5.25
N GLU A 20 -13.55 -3.99 -5.50
CA GLU A 20 -14.22 -4.91 -6.43
C GLU A 20 -13.69 -4.77 -7.85
N GLN A 21 -13.47 -3.54 -8.34
CA GLN A 21 -12.90 -3.31 -9.66
C GLN A 21 -11.50 -3.93 -9.78
N LEU A 22 -10.62 -3.68 -8.80
CA LEU A 22 -9.27 -4.26 -8.81
C LEU A 22 -9.29 -5.79 -8.73
N LYS A 23 -10.20 -6.37 -7.94
CA LYS A 23 -10.37 -7.83 -7.88
C LYS A 23 -10.81 -8.42 -9.22
N ALA A 24 -11.64 -7.74 -9.98
CA ALA A 24 -12.02 -8.17 -11.32
C ALA A 24 -10.80 -8.19 -12.25
N ASP A 25 -9.98 -7.14 -12.23
CA ASP A 25 -8.75 -7.06 -13.04
C ASP A 25 -7.75 -8.16 -12.68
N ILE A 26 -7.53 -8.42 -11.40
CA ILE A 26 -6.64 -9.50 -10.93
C ILE A 26 -7.14 -10.87 -11.36
N ARG A 27 -8.45 -11.13 -11.30
CA ARG A 27 -9.02 -12.40 -11.79
C ARG A 27 -8.79 -12.58 -13.28
N ASN A 28 -9.01 -11.52 -14.08
CA ASN A 28 -8.77 -11.56 -15.52
C ASN A 28 -7.30 -11.86 -15.84
N GLU A 29 -6.36 -11.27 -15.09
CA GLU A 29 -4.93 -11.56 -15.24
C GLU A 29 -4.61 -13.03 -14.93
N ILE A 30 -5.18 -13.56 -13.83
CA ILE A 30 -5.02 -14.97 -13.43
C ILE A 30 -5.53 -15.91 -14.54
N ASP A 31 -6.71 -15.63 -15.08
CA ASP A 31 -7.30 -16.44 -16.15
C ASP A 31 -6.45 -16.37 -17.43
N ALA A 32 -5.99 -15.18 -17.80
CA ALA A 32 -5.11 -14.97 -18.97
C ALA A 32 -3.75 -15.67 -18.82
N ALA A 33 -3.23 -15.80 -17.61
CA ALA A 33 -1.98 -16.50 -17.30
C ALA A 33 -2.12 -18.03 -17.19
N GLY A 34 -3.32 -18.58 -17.42
CA GLY A 34 -3.57 -20.03 -17.35
C GLY A 34 -3.95 -20.54 -15.95
N GLY A 35 -4.52 -19.66 -15.12
CA GLY A 35 -5.12 -20.00 -13.83
C GLY A 35 -4.27 -19.65 -12.60
N ALA A 36 -3.06 -19.12 -12.79
CA ALA A 36 -2.24 -18.62 -11.69
C ALA A 36 -1.28 -17.51 -12.14
N ILE A 37 -0.99 -16.60 -11.23
CA ILE A 37 0.12 -15.65 -11.31
C ILE A 37 1.01 -15.86 -10.08
N ASP A 38 2.27 -15.43 -10.16
CA ASP A 38 3.10 -15.40 -8.97
C ASP A 38 2.65 -14.31 -7.99
N PHE A 39 3.12 -14.42 -6.75
CA PHE A 39 2.76 -13.48 -5.70
C PHE A 39 3.31 -12.06 -5.98
N ALA A 40 4.43 -11.94 -6.69
CA ALA A 40 5.01 -10.65 -7.01
C ALA A 40 4.10 -9.86 -7.96
N ARG A 41 3.53 -10.52 -8.97
CA ARG A 41 2.55 -9.95 -9.90
C ARG A 41 1.25 -9.59 -9.21
N PHE A 42 0.75 -10.46 -8.33
CA PHE A 42 -0.41 -10.12 -7.50
C PHE A 42 -0.17 -8.85 -6.67
N MET A 43 0.98 -8.76 -5.99
CA MET A 43 1.35 -7.60 -5.18
C MET A 43 1.56 -6.35 -6.02
N GLU A 44 2.15 -6.48 -7.20
CA GLU A 44 2.30 -5.37 -8.14
C GLU A 44 0.94 -4.78 -8.50
N MET A 45 -0.05 -5.61 -8.84
CA MET A 45 -1.39 -5.13 -9.14
C MET A 45 -2.08 -4.54 -7.91
N ALA A 46 -2.08 -5.25 -6.79
CA ALA A 46 -2.71 -4.81 -5.55
C ALA A 46 -2.17 -3.46 -5.04
N LEU A 47 -0.86 -3.24 -5.19
CA LEU A 47 -0.18 -2.06 -4.68
C LEU A 47 -0.08 -0.94 -5.70
N TYR A 48 0.12 -1.23 -6.99
CA TYR A 48 0.58 -0.24 -7.96
C TYR A 48 -0.27 -0.12 -9.22
N GLN A 49 -1.30 -0.94 -9.43
CA GLN A 49 -2.18 -0.84 -10.60
C GLN A 49 -2.63 0.61 -10.81
N PRO A 50 -2.43 1.22 -11.99
CA PRO A 50 -2.77 2.62 -12.22
C PRO A 50 -4.23 2.93 -11.86
N GLY A 51 -4.44 3.93 -11.00
CA GLY A 51 -5.77 4.36 -10.55
C GLY A 51 -6.47 3.46 -9.52
N LEU A 52 -6.05 2.20 -9.34
CA LEU A 52 -6.74 1.23 -8.47
C LEU A 52 -5.86 0.66 -7.36
N GLY A 53 -4.56 0.53 -7.59
CA GLY A 53 -3.62 -0.01 -6.63
C GLY A 53 -3.49 0.88 -5.40
N TYR A 54 -3.20 0.27 -4.25
CA TYR A 54 -3.11 0.96 -2.96
C TYR A 54 -2.27 2.25 -3.01
N TYR A 55 -1.09 2.19 -3.62
CA TYR A 55 -0.19 3.33 -3.77
C TYR A 55 -0.52 4.25 -4.95
N SER A 56 -1.43 3.86 -5.85
CA SER A 56 -1.75 4.55 -7.11
C SER A 56 -3.16 5.17 -7.17
N ALA A 57 -4.07 4.84 -6.24
CA ALA A 57 -5.48 5.26 -6.26
C ALA A 57 -5.80 6.61 -5.57
N GLY A 58 -4.79 7.38 -5.15
CA GLY A 58 -4.99 8.71 -4.57
C GLY A 58 -5.59 8.78 -3.15
N ALA A 59 -5.88 7.65 -2.50
CA ALA A 59 -6.35 7.62 -1.12
C ALA A 59 -5.30 8.17 -0.13
N ARG A 60 -5.74 8.77 0.99
CA ARG A 60 -4.84 9.22 2.06
C ARG A 60 -4.31 7.98 2.82
N LYS A 61 -3.00 7.73 2.75
CA LYS A 61 -2.36 6.48 3.26
C LYS A 61 -1.59 6.65 4.56
N PHE A 62 -1.09 7.86 4.83
CA PHE A 62 -0.21 8.15 5.97
C PHE A 62 -0.88 9.08 6.99
N GLY A 63 -0.47 8.92 8.25
CA GLY A 63 -0.88 9.75 9.39
C GLY A 63 -2.09 9.18 10.15
N GLU A 64 -2.65 9.98 11.06
CA GLU A 64 -3.75 9.56 11.95
C GLU A 64 -5.03 9.09 11.20
N GLY A 65 -5.19 9.52 9.94
CA GLY A 65 -6.29 9.09 9.06
C GLY A 65 -5.88 8.10 7.96
N GLY A 66 -4.69 7.49 8.05
CA GLY A 66 -4.21 6.45 7.14
C GLY A 66 -4.12 5.09 7.83
N ASP A 67 -3.81 4.04 7.07
CA ASP A 67 -3.76 2.66 7.62
C ASP A 67 -2.55 2.43 8.55
N PHE A 68 -1.51 3.26 8.41
CA PHE A 68 -0.32 3.18 9.24
C PHE A 68 0.37 4.53 9.39
N VAL A 69 1.08 4.66 10.51
CA VAL A 69 1.99 5.78 10.77
C VAL A 69 3.41 5.39 10.38
N THR A 70 4.20 6.38 9.94
CA THR A 70 5.64 6.20 9.70
C THR A 70 6.43 7.15 10.60
N ALA A 71 7.72 6.90 10.81
CA ALA A 71 8.54 7.71 11.72
C ALA A 71 8.51 9.23 11.43
N PRO A 72 8.50 9.70 10.16
CA PRO A 72 8.29 11.11 9.84
C PRO A 72 6.98 11.71 10.38
N GLU A 73 5.91 10.93 10.45
CA GLU A 73 4.59 11.38 10.94
C GLU A 73 4.52 11.48 12.47
N LEU A 74 5.43 10.81 13.20
CA LEU A 74 5.42 10.78 14.67
C LEU A 74 6.16 11.95 15.31
N SER A 75 7.29 12.37 14.73
CA SER A 75 8.11 13.45 15.30
C SER A 75 9.14 13.99 14.31
N ALA A 76 9.33 15.31 14.32
CA ALA A 76 10.43 15.97 13.62
C ALA A 76 11.83 15.47 14.07
N LEU A 77 11.95 14.81 15.23
CA LEU A 77 13.21 14.22 15.70
C LEU A 77 13.78 13.20 14.72
N PHE A 78 12.93 12.41 14.03
CA PHE A 78 13.38 11.45 13.02
C PHE A 78 14.16 12.16 11.89
N SER A 79 13.58 13.21 11.31
CA SER A 79 14.20 13.99 10.24
C SER A 79 15.47 14.70 10.70
N HIS A 80 15.53 15.20 11.94
CA HIS A 80 16.74 15.80 12.50
C HIS A 80 17.89 14.80 12.62
N CYS A 81 17.62 13.58 13.10
CA CYS A 81 18.63 12.52 13.19
C CYS A 81 19.13 12.10 11.80
N LEU A 82 18.20 11.90 10.86
CA LEU A 82 18.53 11.52 9.49
C LEU A 82 19.39 12.60 8.80
N ALA A 83 19.03 13.89 8.95
CA ALA A 83 19.78 14.99 8.38
C ALA A 83 21.23 15.07 8.89
N ARG A 84 21.46 14.81 10.18
CA ARG A 84 22.81 14.73 10.75
C ARG A 84 23.63 13.61 10.12
N GLN A 85 23.03 12.43 9.92
CA GLN A 85 23.69 11.31 9.26
C GLN A 85 24.01 11.62 7.80
N CYS A 86 23.06 12.20 7.06
CA CYS A 86 23.28 12.64 5.68
C CYS A 86 24.42 13.66 5.60
N GLN A 87 24.49 14.62 6.53
CA GLN A 87 25.57 15.59 6.58
C GLN A 87 26.94 14.92 6.79
N GLN A 88 27.03 13.91 7.65
CA GLN A 88 28.27 13.16 7.84
C GLN A 88 28.70 12.48 6.52
N VAL A 89 27.80 11.71 5.90
CA VAL A 89 28.10 10.97 4.66
C VAL A 89 28.49 11.91 3.52
N LEU A 90 27.79 13.04 3.36
CA LEU A 90 28.08 14.01 2.30
C LEU A 90 29.43 14.72 2.47
N LYS A 91 30.04 14.70 3.67
CA LYS A 91 31.40 15.22 3.88
C LYS A 91 32.48 14.20 3.50
N GLU A 92 32.11 12.94 3.31
CA GLU A 92 33.03 11.84 2.97
C GLU A 92 33.03 11.54 1.45
N ILE A 93 32.22 12.26 0.68
CA ILE A 93 32.17 12.22 -0.80
C ILE A 93 32.83 13.49 -1.34
#